data_AF-C3YCS7-F1
#
_entry.id   AF-C3YCS7-F1
#
_cell.length_a   1.000
_cell.length_b   1.000
_cell.length_c   1.000
_cell.angle_alpha   90.00
_cell.angle_beta   90.00
_cell.angle_gamma   90.00
#
_symmetry.space_group_name_H-M   'P 1'
#
loop_
_entity.id
_entity.type
_entity.pdbx_description
1 polymer ?
#
loop_
_entity_poly.entity_id
_entity_poly.type
_entity_poly.pdbx_seq_one_letter_code
_entity_poly.pdbx_strand_id
1 'polypeptide(L)'
;MAAEEEFPAVVELNIGGHHFTTSLATLRKYEDSMLAAMFSGRHHLVKDKDGRYFIDRNGKHFVYVLDFIRHGEPPPADLAKQVYKEAQFYGIEKLKNCLEGMQPIIGEQFRQKFIDYIPNYRDNVNSMITLAVGRADEVLARFRYGMIRICICTQKQDRIPFTRCKIEKKADFHFDVSEQEWSAEELVQCIARDVEEKGYEIDYTLQECICGWCIPGKNLYDFPPVIELNVGGAHHTTSLRTLRKYEDSMLAAMFSGRHHLTKDKEGRYFVDRNGTYFGYILDFLRSEDLPPAELSPEIFKEARYFGLDELCNLLRDVPPLFGEHTGRQEFIARLPEYQENVEKLVQTARESAVAARESKAVVCVYKADSNLDADNLHTCRYQWCASFGPWNATPGINDLLDSITVDLKDRRYNVEYARKGECGIQLGELSWQSCPKQFYEFTFKWW
;
A
#
# COMPACT_ATOMS: atom_id res chain seq x y z
N MET A 1 7.72 -77.23 -22.96
CA MET A 1 8.52 -76.15 -22.34
C MET A 1 8.55 -75.03 -23.36
N ALA A 2 7.85 -73.92 -23.11
CA ALA A 2 7.92 -72.77 -24.00
C ALA A 2 9.36 -72.24 -23.96
N ALA A 3 9.95 -71.99 -25.13
CA ALA A 3 11.28 -71.38 -25.22
C ALA A 3 11.23 -70.03 -24.48
N GLU A 4 12.10 -69.85 -23.49
CA GLU A 4 12.28 -68.53 -22.87
C GLU A 4 12.70 -67.56 -23.96
N GLU A 5 11.88 -66.55 -24.23
CA GLU A 5 12.23 -65.51 -25.19
C GLU A 5 13.43 -64.74 -24.63
N GLU A 6 14.60 -64.97 -25.20
CA GLU A 6 15.85 -64.36 -24.74
C GLU A 6 15.89 -62.89 -25.20
N PHE A 7 15.57 -61.98 -24.28
CA PHE A 7 15.59 -60.54 -24.57
C PHE A 7 17.03 -60.03 -24.72
N PRO A 8 17.28 -59.10 -25.66
CA PRO A 8 18.58 -58.47 -25.79
C PRO A 8 18.92 -57.64 -24.55
N ALA A 9 20.22 -57.54 -24.22
CA ALA A 9 20.70 -56.74 -23.10
C ALA A 9 20.35 -55.24 -23.23
N VAL A 10 20.31 -54.73 -24.47
CA VAL A 10 19.85 -53.39 -24.83
C VAL A 10 18.48 -53.51 -25.50
N VAL A 11 17.52 -52.74 -25.01
CA VAL A 11 16.11 -52.79 -25.41
C VAL A 11 15.70 -51.44 -25.98
N GLU A 12 15.07 -51.46 -27.14
CA GLU A 12 14.42 -50.30 -27.75
C GLU A 12 12.90 -50.35 -27.52
N LEU A 13 12.35 -49.25 -27.05
CA LEU A 13 10.94 -49.07 -26.71
C LEU A 13 10.30 -48.01 -27.59
N ASN A 14 9.04 -48.21 -27.95
CA ASN A 14 8.17 -47.22 -28.58
C ASN A 14 6.93 -47.00 -27.69
N ILE A 15 6.86 -45.84 -27.05
CA ILE A 15 5.77 -45.47 -26.12
C ILE A 15 4.89 -44.43 -26.82
N GLY A 16 3.84 -44.90 -27.51
CA GLY A 16 2.90 -44.03 -28.24
C GLY A 16 3.57 -43.08 -29.23
N GLY A 17 4.66 -43.51 -29.88
CA GLY A 17 5.43 -42.73 -30.85
C GLY A 17 6.72 -42.12 -30.30
N HIS A 18 6.98 -42.19 -28.99
CA HIS A 18 8.25 -41.76 -28.40
C HIS A 18 9.22 -42.94 -28.28
N HIS A 19 10.44 -42.78 -28.81
CA HIS A 19 11.44 -43.83 -28.81
C HIS A 19 12.40 -43.70 -27.63
N PHE A 20 12.65 -44.80 -26.94
CA PHE A 20 13.59 -44.88 -25.81
C PHE A 20 14.50 -46.09 -25.96
N THR A 21 15.74 -45.95 -25.51
CA THR A 21 16.71 -47.05 -25.46
C THR A 21 17.18 -47.21 -24.02
N THR A 22 17.17 -48.44 -23.51
CA THR A 22 17.56 -48.75 -22.13
C THR A 22 18.08 -50.18 -22.01
N SER A 23 18.53 -50.59 -20.82
CA SER A 23 18.96 -51.97 -20.58
C SER A 23 17.83 -52.86 -20.07
N LEU A 24 17.90 -54.16 -20.35
CA LEU A 24 16.98 -55.16 -19.80
C LEU A 24 17.01 -55.16 -18.26
N ALA A 25 18.20 -54.96 -17.67
CA ALA A 25 18.38 -54.87 -16.23
C ALA A 25 17.62 -53.67 -15.63
N THR A 26 17.60 -52.53 -16.33
CA THR A 26 16.80 -51.36 -15.92
C THR A 26 15.32 -51.70 -15.90
N LEU A 27 14.78 -52.30 -16.98
CA LEU A 27 13.35 -52.63 -17.06
C LEU A 27 12.89 -53.66 -16.03
N ARG A 28 13.78 -54.54 -15.59
CA ARG A 28 13.51 -55.56 -14.57
C ARG A 28 13.86 -55.14 -13.13
N LYS A 29 14.33 -53.90 -12.91
CA LYS A 29 14.81 -53.44 -11.58
C LYS A 29 13.75 -53.52 -10.48
N TYR A 30 12.49 -53.23 -10.81
CA TYR A 30 11.36 -53.35 -9.89
C TYR A 30 10.51 -54.55 -10.32
N GLU A 31 10.69 -55.69 -9.64
CA GLU A 31 10.14 -56.99 -10.03
C GLU A 31 8.60 -57.04 -10.06
N ASP A 32 7.97 -56.17 -9.28
CA ASP A 32 6.52 -55.99 -9.17
C ASP A 32 5.94 -55.06 -10.25
N SER A 33 6.79 -54.43 -11.06
CA SER A 33 6.34 -53.50 -12.11
C SER A 33 5.83 -54.22 -13.36
N MET A 34 4.93 -53.53 -14.08
CA MET A 34 4.46 -53.95 -15.40
C MET A 34 5.65 -54.18 -16.36
N LEU A 35 6.67 -53.32 -16.32
CA LEU A 35 7.85 -53.44 -17.18
C LEU A 35 8.63 -54.72 -16.89
N ALA A 36 8.85 -55.08 -15.62
CA ALA A 36 9.49 -56.34 -15.27
C ALA A 36 8.65 -57.55 -15.72
N ALA A 37 7.33 -57.48 -15.56
CA ALA A 37 6.42 -58.52 -16.03
C ALA A 37 6.47 -58.68 -17.55
N MET A 38 6.36 -57.58 -18.31
CA MET A 38 6.45 -57.59 -19.78
C MET A 38 7.72 -58.27 -20.25
N PHE A 39 8.86 -57.91 -19.67
CA PHE A 39 10.15 -58.45 -20.04
C PHE A 39 10.52 -59.71 -19.24
N SER A 40 9.57 -60.44 -18.64
CA SER A 40 9.86 -61.68 -17.89
C SER A 40 10.01 -62.94 -18.76
N GLY A 41 9.66 -62.84 -20.05
CA GLY A 41 9.68 -63.97 -21.01
C GLY A 41 8.39 -64.78 -21.01
N ARG A 42 7.44 -64.40 -20.15
CA ARG A 42 6.13 -65.07 -20.01
C ARG A 42 5.02 -64.41 -20.83
N HIS A 43 5.31 -63.28 -21.48
CA HIS A 43 4.34 -62.49 -22.23
C HIS A 43 4.85 -62.27 -23.64
N HIS A 44 3.96 -62.45 -24.63
CA HIS A 44 4.25 -62.07 -26.00
C HIS A 44 4.12 -60.56 -26.14
N LEU A 45 5.19 -59.89 -26.58
CA LEU A 45 5.24 -58.43 -26.71
C LEU A 45 5.13 -58.01 -28.17
N VAL A 46 4.30 -57.00 -28.42
CA VAL A 46 4.14 -56.40 -29.76
C VAL A 46 5.34 -55.51 -30.07
N LYS A 47 5.81 -55.57 -31.32
CA LYS A 47 6.87 -54.71 -31.85
C LYS A 47 6.34 -53.80 -32.96
N ASP A 48 6.91 -52.60 -33.08
CA ASP A 48 6.65 -51.72 -34.21
C ASP A 48 7.39 -52.19 -35.48
N LYS A 49 7.21 -51.45 -36.58
CA LYS A 49 7.83 -51.75 -37.88
C LYS A 49 9.37 -51.76 -37.86
N ASP A 50 9.98 -51.10 -36.88
CA ASP A 50 11.43 -50.98 -36.72
C ASP A 50 11.96 -52.02 -35.71
N GLY A 51 11.09 -52.89 -35.17
CA GLY A 51 11.43 -53.94 -34.23
C GLY A 51 11.47 -53.51 -32.75
N ARG A 52 11.00 -52.30 -32.43
CA ARG A 52 10.99 -51.77 -31.05
C ARG A 52 9.77 -52.26 -30.30
N TYR A 53 9.92 -52.57 -29.01
CA TYR A 53 8.80 -53.04 -28.20
C TYR A 53 7.79 -51.91 -27.97
N PHE A 54 6.54 -52.12 -28.37
CA PHE A 54 5.52 -51.09 -28.39
C PHE A 54 4.64 -51.11 -27.14
N ILE A 55 4.37 -49.93 -26.59
CA ILE A 55 3.40 -49.69 -25.52
C ILE A 55 2.45 -48.58 -25.97
N ASP A 56 1.16 -48.88 -25.95
CA ASP A 56 0.10 -47.92 -26.28
C ASP A 56 -0.15 -46.97 -25.11
N ARG A 57 0.78 -46.03 -24.92
CA ARG A 57 0.75 -45.03 -23.86
C ARG A 57 1.40 -43.73 -24.34
N ASN A 58 1.01 -42.59 -23.76
CA ASN A 58 1.63 -41.31 -24.11
C ASN A 58 3.06 -41.24 -23.56
N GLY A 59 4.07 -41.27 -24.45
CA GLY A 59 5.48 -41.29 -24.07
C GLY A 59 6.06 -39.97 -23.56
N LYS A 60 5.31 -38.86 -23.57
CA LYS A 60 5.81 -37.52 -23.18
C LYS A 60 6.48 -37.51 -21.80
N HIS A 61 5.94 -38.23 -20.82
CA HIS A 61 6.43 -38.24 -19.43
C HIS A 61 7.23 -39.51 -19.08
N PHE A 62 7.38 -40.45 -20.03
CA PHE A 62 8.06 -41.72 -19.79
C PHE A 62 9.55 -41.55 -19.46
N VAL A 63 10.18 -40.47 -19.93
CA VAL A 63 11.57 -40.13 -19.59
C VAL A 63 11.80 -40.10 -18.07
N TYR A 64 10.89 -39.49 -17.32
CA TYR A 64 11.00 -39.38 -15.86
C TYR A 64 10.77 -40.71 -15.16
N VAL A 65 9.89 -41.55 -15.70
CA VAL A 65 9.73 -42.92 -15.22
C VAL A 65 11.05 -43.68 -15.41
N LEU A 66 11.66 -43.57 -16.59
CA LEU A 66 12.89 -44.27 -16.92
C LEU A 66 14.08 -43.79 -16.09
N ASP A 67 14.21 -42.47 -15.88
CA ASP A 67 15.29 -41.89 -15.09
C ASP A 67 15.15 -42.21 -13.61
N PHE A 68 13.92 -42.28 -13.07
CA PHE A 68 13.68 -42.80 -11.73
C PHE A 68 14.10 -44.27 -11.60
N ILE A 69 13.81 -45.11 -12.59
CA ILE A 69 14.27 -46.51 -12.57
C ILE A 69 15.80 -46.56 -12.62
N ARG A 70 16.46 -45.71 -13.40
CA ARG A 70 17.93 -45.69 -13.48
C ARG A 70 18.56 -45.22 -12.18
N HIS A 71 18.24 -44.01 -11.74
CA HIS A 71 18.98 -43.28 -10.70
C HIS A 71 18.18 -43.09 -9.40
N GLY A 72 16.86 -43.30 -9.43
CA GLY A 72 15.98 -43.02 -8.28
C GLY A 72 15.62 -41.55 -8.14
N GLU A 73 15.91 -40.73 -9.15
CA GLU A 73 15.63 -39.29 -9.12
C GLU A 73 14.14 -39.04 -9.40
N PRO A 74 13.46 -38.25 -8.54
CA PRO A 74 12.08 -37.87 -8.78
C PRO A 74 11.98 -36.85 -9.93
N PRO A 75 10.80 -36.75 -10.59
CA PRO A 75 10.56 -35.72 -11.59
C PRO A 75 10.55 -34.31 -10.98
N PRO A 76 10.68 -33.28 -11.84
CA PRO A 76 10.30 -31.91 -11.48
C PRO A 76 8.89 -31.82 -10.88
N ALA A 77 8.70 -30.94 -9.90
CA ALA A 77 7.46 -30.85 -9.12
C ALA A 77 6.22 -30.50 -9.97
N ASP A 78 6.39 -29.68 -11.00
CA ASP A 78 5.35 -29.30 -11.97
C ASP A 78 4.85 -30.48 -12.82
N LEU A 79 5.63 -31.57 -12.91
CA LEU A 79 5.30 -32.78 -13.66
C LEU A 79 4.89 -33.96 -12.77
N ALA A 80 4.93 -33.78 -11.44
CA ALA A 80 4.66 -34.86 -10.48
C ALA A 80 3.30 -35.51 -10.70
N LYS A 81 2.24 -34.74 -10.99
CA LYS A 81 0.88 -35.27 -11.24
C LYS A 81 0.82 -36.14 -12.50
N GLN A 82 1.46 -35.72 -13.58
CA GLN A 82 1.48 -36.45 -14.84
C GLN A 82 2.30 -37.73 -14.69
N VAL A 83 3.47 -37.64 -14.06
CA VAL A 83 4.35 -38.80 -13.81
C VAL A 83 3.73 -39.78 -12.82
N TYR A 84 2.94 -39.31 -11.85
CA TYR A 84 2.19 -40.19 -10.94
C TYR A 84 1.19 -41.09 -11.66
N LYS A 85 0.46 -40.56 -12.65
CA LYS A 85 -0.43 -41.36 -13.49
C LYS A 85 0.34 -42.43 -14.28
N GLU A 86 1.55 -42.12 -14.73
CA GLU A 86 2.41 -43.09 -15.40
C GLU A 86 2.97 -44.12 -14.41
N ALA A 87 3.39 -43.71 -13.22
CA ALA A 87 3.83 -44.62 -12.17
C ALA A 87 2.75 -45.65 -11.79
N GLN A 88 1.48 -45.22 -11.73
CA GLN A 88 0.33 -46.10 -11.54
C GLN A 88 0.16 -47.07 -12.71
N PHE A 89 0.24 -46.58 -13.95
CA PHE A 89 0.09 -47.43 -15.14
C PHE A 89 1.18 -48.50 -15.25
N TYR A 90 2.45 -48.12 -15.05
CA TYR A 90 3.58 -49.04 -15.11
C TYR A 90 3.76 -49.89 -13.83
N GLY A 91 2.93 -49.69 -12.81
CA GLY A 91 3.00 -50.44 -11.54
C GLY A 91 4.30 -50.22 -10.77
N ILE A 92 4.87 -49.02 -10.81
CA ILE A 92 6.13 -48.71 -10.10
C ILE A 92 5.77 -48.13 -8.73
N GLU A 93 5.43 -49.01 -7.77
CA GLU A 93 4.95 -48.60 -6.43
C GLU A 93 5.96 -47.71 -5.70
N LYS A 94 7.27 -47.93 -5.88
CA LYS A 94 8.29 -47.06 -5.26
C LYS A 94 8.25 -45.62 -5.79
N LEU A 95 8.02 -45.43 -7.09
CA LEU A 95 7.87 -44.10 -7.69
C LEU A 95 6.54 -43.46 -7.26
N LYS A 96 5.46 -44.25 -7.29
CA LYS A 96 4.14 -43.84 -6.84
C LYS A 96 4.19 -43.31 -5.40
N ASN A 97 4.73 -44.10 -4.45
CA ASN A 97 4.86 -43.70 -3.04
C ASN A 97 5.79 -42.49 -2.86
N CYS A 98 6.85 -42.37 -3.67
CA CYS A 98 7.72 -41.20 -3.67
C CYS A 98 6.97 -39.92 -4.09
N LEU A 99 6.06 -40.04 -5.06
CA LEU A 99 5.25 -38.94 -5.58
C LEU A 99 4.01 -38.64 -4.72
N GLU A 100 3.46 -39.63 -4.01
CA GLU A 100 2.39 -39.42 -3.01
C GLU A 100 2.83 -38.43 -1.93
N GLY A 101 4.14 -38.31 -1.68
CA GLY A 101 4.77 -37.35 -0.78
C GLY A 101 4.97 -35.94 -1.36
N MET A 102 4.72 -35.72 -2.66
CA MET A 102 5.06 -34.48 -3.37
C MET A 102 3.84 -33.61 -3.66
N GLN A 103 4.01 -32.30 -3.57
CA GLN A 103 3.06 -31.35 -4.17
C GLN A 103 3.07 -31.56 -5.70
N PRO A 104 1.91 -31.66 -6.38
CA PRO A 104 0.56 -31.29 -5.92
C PRO A 104 -0.33 -32.45 -5.43
N ILE A 105 0.20 -33.67 -5.30
CA ILE A 105 -0.60 -34.90 -5.06
C ILE A 105 -1.13 -34.96 -3.62
N ILE A 106 -0.31 -34.62 -2.62
CA ILE A 106 -0.78 -34.41 -1.23
C ILE A 106 -1.88 -33.34 -1.22
N GLY A 107 -1.66 -32.22 -1.91
CA GLY A 107 -2.58 -31.09 -1.97
C GLY A 107 -3.97 -31.46 -2.50
N GLU A 108 -4.10 -32.44 -3.40
CA GLU A 108 -5.39 -32.80 -4.01
C GLU A 108 -6.30 -33.63 -3.08
N GLN A 109 -5.72 -34.51 -2.25
CA GLN A 109 -6.49 -35.27 -1.25
C GLN A 109 -6.95 -34.40 -0.07
N PHE A 110 -6.11 -33.46 0.36
CA PHE A 110 -6.50 -32.48 1.38
C PHE A 110 -7.49 -31.45 0.82
N ARG A 111 -7.34 -31.02 -0.44
CA ARG A 111 -8.28 -30.13 -1.13
C ARG A 111 -9.70 -30.67 -1.17
N GLN A 112 -9.91 -31.95 -1.48
CA GLN A 112 -11.28 -32.46 -1.60
C GLN A 112 -12.01 -32.46 -0.25
N LYS A 113 -11.32 -32.89 0.81
CA LYS A 113 -11.85 -32.80 2.18
C LYS A 113 -12.12 -31.35 2.57
N PHE A 114 -11.21 -30.44 2.21
CA PHE A 114 -11.34 -29.01 2.47
C PHE A 114 -12.57 -28.38 1.81
N ILE A 115 -12.80 -28.66 0.52
CA ILE A 115 -13.97 -28.19 -0.23
C ILE A 115 -15.28 -28.65 0.44
N ASP A 116 -15.32 -29.88 0.94
CA ASP A 116 -16.53 -30.45 1.54
C ASP A 116 -16.90 -29.79 2.88
N TYR A 117 -15.95 -29.14 3.58
CA TYR A 117 -16.20 -28.41 4.82
C TYR A 117 -16.70 -26.98 4.63
N ILE A 118 -16.46 -26.36 3.47
CA ILE A 118 -16.85 -24.97 3.24
C ILE A 118 -18.30 -24.92 2.74
N PRO A 119 -19.22 -24.26 3.48
CA PRO A 119 -20.61 -24.17 3.08
C PRO A 119 -20.76 -23.52 1.70
N ASN A 120 -21.55 -24.15 0.83
CA ASN A 120 -21.87 -23.67 -0.50
C ASN A 120 -20.65 -23.34 -1.39
N TYR A 121 -19.48 -23.93 -1.13
CA TYR A 121 -18.25 -23.62 -1.86
C TYR A 121 -18.42 -23.69 -3.38
N ARG A 122 -18.98 -24.79 -3.90
CA ARG A 122 -19.15 -24.99 -5.35
C ARG A 122 -20.07 -23.95 -5.96
N ASP A 123 -21.15 -23.61 -5.26
CA ASP A 123 -22.11 -22.61 -5.71
C ASP A 123 -21.48 -21.22 -5.70
N ASN A 124 -20.72 -20.88 -4.65
CA ASN A 124 -19.96 -19.64 -4.57
C ASN A 124 -18.94 -19.52 -5.72
N VAL A 125 -18.21 -20.59 -6.05
CA VAL A 125 -17.28 -20.60 -7.20
C VAL A 125 -18.01 -20.39 -8.52
N ASN A 126 -19.15 -21.05 -8.73
CA ASN A 126 -19.96 -20.83 -9.94
C ASN A 126 -20.50 -19.39 -10.03
N SER A 127 -20.97 -18.84 -8.91
CA SER A 127 -21.44 -17.46 -8.83
C SER A 127 -20.30 -16.45 -9.04
N MET A 128 -19.09 -16.74 -8.55
CA MET A 128 -17.89 -15.94 -8.81
C MET A 128 -17.64 -15.88 -10.31
N ILE A 129 -17.52 -17.03 -10.98
CA ILE A 129 -17.28 -17.08 -12.43
C ILE A 129 -18.37 -16.32 -13.19
N THR A 130 -19.64 -16.52 -12.83
CA THR A 130 -20.77 -15.82 -13.46
C THR A 130 -20.66 -14.30 -13.33
N LEU A 131 -20.29 -13.80 -12.14
CA LEU A 131 -20.10 -12.37 -11.89
C LEU A 131 -18.89 -11.81 -12.65
N ALA A 132 -17.78 -12.55 -12.70
CA ALA A 132 -16.59 -12.15 -13.46
C ALA A 132 -16.88 -12.03 -14.95
N VAL A 133 -17.58 -13.03 -15.52
CA VAL A 133 -17.98 -13.02 -16.94
C VAL A 133 -18.89 -11.82 -17.23
N GLY A 134 -19.91 -11.58 -16.38
CA GLY A 134 -20.79 -10.41 -16.54
C GLY A 134 -20.02 -9.08 -16.52
N ARG A 135 -19.07 -8.91 -15.59
CA ARG A 135 -18.21 -7.71 -15.51
C ARG A 135 -17.29 -7.57 -16.71
N ALA A 136 -16.79 -8.69 -17.26
CA ALA A 136 -15.94 -8.67 -18.44
C ALA A 136 -16.73 -8.29 -19.71
N ASP A 137 -18.00 -8.66 -19.81
CA ASP A 137 -18.87 -8.35 -20.95
C ASP A 137 -19.34 -6.88 -20.95
N GLU A 138 -19.45 -6.23 -19.78
CA GLU A 138 -19.79 -4.80 -19.66
C GLU A 138 -18.65 -3.86 -20.10
N VAL A 139 -17.40 -4.35 -20.11
CA VAL A 139 -16.21 -3.54 -20.40
C VAL A 139 -15.93 -3.56 -21.90
N LEU A 140 -16.20 -2.44 -22.59
CA LEU A 140 -15.92 -2.20 -24.03
C LEU A 140 -14.41 -2.19 -24.40
N ALA A 141 -13.51 -2.57 -23.49
CA ALA A 141 -12.08 -2.37 -23.61
C ALA A 141 -11.30 -3.62 -24.05
N ARG A 142 -10.08 -3.36 -24.56
CA ARG A 142 -9.13 -4.28 -25.20
C ARG A 142 -8.67 -5.48 -24.34
N PHE A 143 -9.02 -5.53 -23.05
CA PHE A 143 -8.72 -6.62 -22.12
C PHE A 143 -10.02 -7.04 -21.41
N ARG A 144 -10.52 -8.25 -21.69
CA ARG A 144 -11.76 -8.80 -21.11
C ARG A 144 -11.45 -9.51 -19.78
N TYR A 145 -11.42 -8.77 -18.68
CA TYR A 145 -11.31 -9.35 -17.33
C TYR A 145 -12.40 -8.80 -16.41
N GLY A 146 -12.91 -9.65 -15.52
CA GLY A 146 -13.86 -9.28 -14.49
C GLY A 146 -13.20 -9.37 -13.12
N MET A 147 -12.96 -8.23 -12.47
CA MET A 147 -12.35 -8.22 -11.14
C MET A 147 -13.38 -8.64 -10.08
N ILE A 148 -13.02 -9.53 -9.16
CA ILE A 148 -13.85 -9.96 -8.03
C ILE A 148 -13.08 -9.73 -6.73
N ARG A 149 -13.77 -9.25 -5.70
CA ARG A 149 -13.22 -9.10 -4.35
C ARG A 149 -13.78 -10.18 -3.43
N ILE A 150 -12.89 -10.92 -2.80
CA ILE A 150 -13.25 -12.01 -1.88
C ILE A 150 -12.75 -11.65 -0.47
N CYS A 151 -13.61 -11.81 0.54
CA CYS A 151 -13.24 -11.70 1.94
C CYS A 151 -13.10 -13.11 2.55
N ILE A 152 -12.01 -13.38 3.27
CA ILE A 152 -11.75 -14.69 3.89
C ILE A 152 -11.52 -14.49 5.39
N CYS A 153 -12.33 -15.14 6.22
CA CYS A 153 -12.17 -15.17 7.67
C CYS A 153 -11.39 -16.43 8.09
N THR A 154 -10.27 -16.27 8.79
CA THR A 154 -9.38 -17.37 9.20
C THR A 154 -9.30 -17.58 10.72
N GLN A 155 -10.05 -16.81 11.52
CA GLN A 155 -9.98 -16.88 13.00
C GLN A 155 -11.35 -17.12 13.63
N LYS A 156 -11.45 -18.08 14.57
CA LYS A 156 -12.66 -18.25 15.39
C LYS A 156 -12.81 -17.01 16.27
N GLN A 157 -13.71 -16.09 15.90
CA GLN A 157 -14.09 -15.00 16.78
C GLN A 157 -15.44 -15.31 17.41
N ASP A 158 -15.46 -15.39 18.75
CA ASP A 158 -16.68 -15.16 19.52
C ASP A 158 -17.18 -13.75 19.19
N ARG A 159 -18.16 -13.68 18.29
CA ARG A 159 -19.02 -12.53 17.94
C ARG A 159 -18.42 -11.15 18.24
N ILE A 160 -17.54 -10.66 17.37
CA ILE A 160 -17.44 -9.21 17.14
C ILE A 160 -18.46 -8.86 16.05
N PRO A 161 -19.32 -7.84 16.21
CA PRO A 161 -20.34 -7.52 15.20
C PRO A 161 -19.69 -7.16 13.85
N PHE A 162 -19.96 -7.98 12.82
CA PHE A 162 -19.54 -7.89 11.40
C PHE A 162 -19.98 -6.61 10.63
N THR A 163 -19.95 -5.43 11.25
CA THR A 163 -20.57 -4.21 10.66
C THR A 163 -19.64 -3.02 10.47
N ARG A 164 -18.35 -3.13 10.84
CA ARG A 164 -17.40 -2.01 10.79
C ARG A 164 -16.18 -2.20 9.88
N CYS A 165 -15.94 -3.38 9.31
CA CYS A 165 -14.83 -3.57 8.37
C CYS A 165 -15.15 -2.91 7.02
N LYS A 166 -14.41 -1.84 6.67
CA LYS A 166 -14.56 -1.14 5.38
C LYS A 166 -14.17 -2.02 4.17
N ILE A 167 -13.34 -3.03 4.38
CA ILE A 167 -12.89 -3.98 3.34
C ILE A 167 -14.00 -5.00 3.05
N GLU A 168 -14.63 -5.54 4.10
CA GLU A 168 -15.74 -6.49 3.99
C GLU A 168 -16.95 -5.91 3.24
N LYS A 169 -17.28 -4.63 3.44
CA LYS A 169 -18.39 -3.96 2.73
C LYS A 169 -18.19 -3.84 1.22
N LYS A 170 -16.97 -4.06 0.70
CA LYS A 170 -16.64 -4.00 -0.72
C LYS A 170 -16.42 -5.38 -1.33
N ALA A 171 -16.52 -6.45 -0.53
CA ALA A 171 -16.35 -7.82 -1.01
C ALA A 171 -17.62 -8.28 -1.74
N ASP A 172 -17.41 -8.99 -2.83
CA ASP A 172 -18.47 -9.63 -3.62
C ASP A 172 -18.87 -10.99 -3.00
N PHE A 173 -17.90 -11.66 -2.36
CA PHE A 173 -18.07 -12.97 -1.72
C PHE A 173 -17.35 -13.04 -0.38
N HIS A 174 -17.87 -13.87 0.52
CA HIS A 174 -17.35 -14.09 1.86
C HIS A 174 -17.16 -15.58 2.10
N PHE A 175 -15.97 -15.95 2.55
CA PHE A 175 -15.64 -17.31 2.98
C PHE A 175 -15.22 -17.29 4.44
N ASP A 176 -15.68 -18.30 5.18
CA ASP A 176 -15.28 -18.53 6.56
C ASP A 176 -14.57 -19.88 6.64
N VAL A 177 -13.28 -19.84 6.94
CA VAL A 177 -12.43 -21.01 7.19
C VAL A 177 -11.92 -21.04 8.63
N SER A 178 -12.50 -20.22 9.51
CA SER A 178 -12.07 -20.03 10.89
C SER A 178 -12.08 -21.32 11.72
N GLU A 179 -12.93 -22.28 11.37
CA GLU A 179 -13.06 -23.51 12.14
C GLU A 179 -11.90 -24.50 11.96
N GLN A 180 -10.94 -24.20 11.10
CA GLN A 180 -9.90 -25.12 10.65
C GLN A 180 -8.49 -24.50 10.71
N GLU A 181 -7.44 -25.34 10.63
CA GLU A 181 -6.03 -24.89 10.60
C GLU A 181 -5.57 -24.36 9.22
N TRP A 182 -6.50 -24.11 8.30
CA TRP A 182 -6.19 -23.74 6.91
C TRP A 182 -6.00 -22.22 6.74
N SER A 183 -5.04 -21.85 5.91
CA SER A 183 -4.72 -20.48 5.55
C SER A 183 -5.62 -19.94 4.43
N ALA A 184 -5.71 -18.61 4.33
CA ALA A 184 -6.40 -17.95 3.21
C ALA A 184 -5.76 -18.28 1.85
N GLU A 185 -4.44 -18.50 1.83
CA GLU A 185 -3.67 -18.89 0.65
C GLU A 185 -4.17 -20.23 0.08
N GLU A 186 -4.34 -21.23 0.94
CA GLU A 186 -4.80 -22.55 0.54
C GLU A 186 -6.22 -22.52 -0.04
N LEU A 187 -7.11 -21.69 0.52
CA LEU A 187 -8.44 -21.46 -0.05
C LEU A 187 -8.37 -20.86 -1.46
N VAL A 188 -7.58 -19.80 -1.64
CA VAL A 188 -7.46 -19.13 -2.93
C VAL A 188 -6.82 -20.04 -3.98
N GLN A 189 -5.84 -20.85 -3.61
CA GLN A 189 -5.27 -21.87 -4.50
C GLN A 189 -6.30 -22.92 -4.93
N CYS A 190 -7.23 -23.30 -4.04
CA CYS A 190 -8.33 -24.19 -4.41
C CYS A 190 -9.30 -23.53 -5.40
N ILE A 191 -9.70 -22.28 -5.12
CA ILE A 191 -10.59 -21.51 -5.99
C ILE A 191 -9.96 -21.32 -7.37
N ALA A 192 -8.69 -20.88 -7.42
CA ALA A 192 -7.97 -20.64 -8.66
C ALA A 192 -7.94 -21.90 -9.52
N ARG A 193 -7.63 -23.06 -8.93
CA ARG A 193 -7.64 -24.34 -9.62
C ARG A 193 -9.02 -24.71 -10.17
N ASP A 194 -10.08 -24.53 -9.40
CA ASP A 194 -11.45 -24.84 -9.85
C ASP A 194 -11.92 -23.92 -10.99
N VAL A 195 -11.46 -22.66 -10.99
CA VAL A 195 -11.71 -21.69 -12.06
C VAL A 195 -10.95 -22.08 -13.34
N GLU A 196 -9.68 -22.48 -13.21
CA GLU A 196 -8.84 -22.98 -14.30
C GLU A 196 -9.38 -24.28 -14.90
N GLU A 197 -9.85 -25.22 -14.08
CA GLU A 197 -10.48 -26.48 -14.53
C GLU A 197 -11.75 -26.22 -15.36
N LYS A 198 -12.43 -25.09 -15.13
CA LYS A 198 -13.57 -24.63 -15.94
C LYS A 198 -13.17 -23.84 -17.19
N GLY A 199 -11.86 -23.68 -17.45
CA GLY A 199 -11.32 -23.09 -18.66
C GLY A 199 -11.10 -21.58 -18.61
N TYR A 200 -11.06 -20.98 -17.42
CA TYR A 200 -10.81 -19.54 -17.24
C TYR A 200 -9.40 -19.28 -16.73
N GLU A 201 -8.77 -18.21 -17.19
CA GLU A 201 -7.51 -17.71 -16.64
C GLU A 201 -7.79 -16.83 -15.43
N ILE A 202 -7.03 -17.01 -14.35
CA ILE A 202 -7.17 -16.27 -13.10
C ILE A 202 -5.82 -15.73 -12.62
N ASP A 203 -5.83 -14.48 -12.19
CA ASP A 203 -4.75 -13.86 -11.44
C ASP A 203 -5.33 -13.35 -10.11
N TYR A 204 -4.57 -13.44 -9.03
CA TYR A 204 -5.02 -13.04 -7.70
C TYR A 204 -3.91 -12.37 -6.90
N THR A 205 -4.34 -11.48 -6.01
CA THR A 205 -3.47 -10.85 -5.03
C THR A 205 -4.10 -11.01 -3.66
N LEU A 206 -3.35 -11.55 -2.72
CA LEU A 206 -3.77 -11.66 -1.33
C LEU A 206 -3.32 -10.43 -0.55
N GLN A 207 -4.25 -9.86 0.21
CA GLN A 207 -3.99 -8.74 1.09
C GLN A 207 -4.61 -9.01 2.45
N GLU A 208 -3.78 -9.05 3.49
CA GLU A 208 -4.27 -9.19 4.86
C GLU A 208 -5.05 -7.96 5.31
N CYS A 209 -6.13 -8.15 6.09
CA CYS A 209 -6.80 -7.02 6.73
C CYS A 209 -5.87 -6.44 7.80
N ILE A 210 -5.24 -5.31 7.49
CA ILE A 210 -4.46 -4.50 8.43
C ILE A 210 -5.34 -3.69 9.40
N CYS A 211 -6.64 -3.96 9.41
CA CYS A 211 -7.60 -3.28 10.25
C CYS A 211 -7.48 -3.76 11.70
N GLY A 212 -7.34 -2.83 12.65
CA GLY A 212 -7.17 -3.13 14.08
C GLY A 212 -8.33 -3.89 14.76
N TRP A 213 -9.38 -4.23 14.00
CA TRP A 213 -10.55 -4.98 14.45
C TRP A 213 -10.48 -6.47 14.11
N CYS A 214 -9.79 -6.86 13.01
CA CYS A 214 -9.76 -8.26 12.57
C CYS A 214 -8.57 -9.05 13.14
N ILE A 215 -7.56 -8.39 13.72
CA ILE A 215 -6.41 -9.06 14.34
C ILE A 215 -6.16 -8.48 15.75
N PRO A 216 -6.83 -8.99 16.80
CA PRO A 216 -6.47 -8.66 18.17
C PRO A 216 -5.21 -9.45 18.60
N GLY A 217 -4.10 -8.75 18.91
CA GLY A 217 -3.06 -9.30 19.79
C GLY A 217 -1.90 -10.11 19.22
N LYS A 218 -1.72 -10.27 17.89
CA LYS A 218 -0.44 -10.78 17.34
C LYS A 218 0.47 -9.63 16.90
N ASN A 219 1.43 -9.27 17.74
CA ASN A 219 2.59 -8.48 17.32
C ASN A 219 3.45 -9.41 16.43
N LEU A 220 3.54 -9.16 15.12
CA LEU A 220 4.42 -9.91 14.19
C LEU A 220 5.92 -9.75 14.50
N TYR A 221 6.29 -8.69 15.23
CA TYR A 221 7.66 -8.43 15.66
C TYR A 221 7.69 -8.20 17.18
N ASP A 222 8.43 -9.05 17.88
CA ASP A 222 8.77 -8.82 19.30
C ASP A 222 9.85 -7.74 19.38
N PHE A 223 9.51 -6.65 20.06
CA PHE A 223 10.42 -5.55 20.31
C PHE A 223 11.03 -5.69 21.70
N PRO A 224 12.35 -5.44 21.86
CA PRO A 224 12.96 -5.41 23.18
C PRO A 224 12.36 -4.28 24.04
N PRO A 225 12.37 -4.39 25.38
CA PRO A 225 11.86 -3.33 26.26
C PRO A 225 12.58 -1.99 26.07
N VAL A 226 13.86 -2.03 25.71
CA VAL A 226 14.69 -0.87 25.40
C VAL A 226 14.89 -0.80 23.90
N ILE A 227 14.60 0.37 23.32
CA ILE A 227 14.65 0.64 21.89
C ILE A 227 15.72 1.69 21.61
N GLU A 228 16.60 1.37 20.66
CA GLU A 228 17.57 2.31 20.11
C GLU A 228 17.10 2.80 18.74
N LEU A 229 17.07 4.12 18.56
CA LEU A 229 16.56 4.82 17.39
C LEU A 229 17.68 5.60 16.71
N ASN A 230 17.65 5.65 15.39
CA ASN A 230 18.43 6.55 14.56
C ASN A 230 17.48 7.41 13.72
N VAL A 231 17.29 8.67 14.11
CA VAL A 231 16.38 9.61 13.46
C VAL A 231 17.21 10.56 12.60
N GLY A 232 17.37 10.23 11.32
CA GLY A 232 18.15 11.04 10.37
C GLY A 232 19.59 11.33 10.81
N GLY A 233 20.22 10.41 11.56
CA GLY A 233 21.56 10.55 12.12
C GLY A 233 21.61 10.91 13.61
N ALA A 234 20.49 11.30 14.22
CA ALA A 234 20.42 11.53 15.67
C ALA A 234 20.10 10.22 16.40
N HIS A 235 20.95 9.84 17.36
CA HIS A 235 20.79 8.59 18.12
C HIS A 235 20.01 8.84 19.41
N HIS A 236 18.99 8.03 19.64
CA HIS A 236 18.18 8.08 20.86
C HIS A 236 17.95 6.70 21.44
N THR A 237 17.84 6.63 22.76
CA THR A 237 17.47 5.41 23.49
C THR A 237 16.23 5.68 24.33
N THR A 238 15.25 4.78 24.28
CA THR A 238 13.99 4.92 25.01
C THR A 238 13.36 3.56 25.31
N SER A 239 12.21 3.53 25.98
CA SER A 239 11.46 2.29 26.24
C SER A 239 10.37 2.06 25.19
N LEU A 240 10.05 0.79 24.92
CA LEU A 240 8.91 0.41 24.08
C LEU A 240 7.59 1.01 24.60
N ARG A 241 7.44 1.08 25.92
CA ARG A 241 6.28 1.70 26.58
C ARG A 241 6.16 3.18 26.24
N THR A 242 7.27 3.92 26.22
CA THR A 242 7.30 5.35 25.88
C THR A 242 6.81 5.59 24.45
N LEU A 243 7.30 4.79 23.49
CA LEU A 243 6.92 4.92 22.07
C LEU A 243 5.45 4.53 21.81
N ARG A 244 4.88 3.69 22.68
CA ARG A 244 3.48 3.23 22.59
C ARG A 244 2.51 4.00 23.50
N LYS A 245 2.96 5.07 24.18
CA LYS A 245 2.14 5.81 25.16
C LYS A 245 0.84 6.35 24.55
N TYR A 246 0.91 6.90 23.34
CA TYR A 246 -0.25 7.38 22.59
C TYR A 246 -0.57 6.39 21.47
N GLU A 247 -1.60 5.57 21.66
CA GLU A 247 -1.89 4.40 20.81
C GLU A 247 -2.18 4.75 19.34
N ASP A 248 -2.74 5.93 19.09
CA ASP A 248 -3.06 6.42 17.75
C ASP A 248 -1.87 7.09 17.04
N SER A 249 -0.72 7.22 17.71
CA SER A 249 0.47 7.85 17.13
C SER A 249 1.18 6.95 16.12
N MET A 250 1.90 7.57 15.20
CA MET A 250 2.77 6.88 14.24
C MET A 250 3.82 6.03 14.96
N LEU A 251 4.38 6.52 16.07
CA LEU A 251 5.38 5.77 16.86
C LEU A 251 4.76 4.52 17.47
N ALA A 252 3.55 4.60 18.01
CA ALA A 252 2.83 3.43 18.51
C ALA A 252 2.51 2.44 17.38
N ALA A 253 2.16 2.93 16.19
CA ALA A 253 1.96 2.09 15.02
C ALA A 253 3.26 1.40 14.60
N MET A 254 4.37 2.13 14.42
CA MET A 254 5.68 1.59 14.05
C MET A 254 6.14 0.48 15.00
N PHE A 255 5.97 0.69 16.30
CA PHE A 255 6.37 -0.25 17.35
C PHE A 255 5.20 -1.13 17.86
N SER A 256 4.12 -1.24 17.09
CA SER A 256 2.97 -2.12 17.40
C SER A 256 3.26 -3.59 17.15
N GLY A 257 4.38 -3.90 16.51
CA GLY A 257 4.71 -5.25 16.06
C GLY A 257 4.07 -5.61 14.73
N ARG A 258 3.30 -4.72 14.09
CA ARG A 258 2.63 -4.99 12.81
C ARG A 258 3.42 -4.56 11.58
N HIS A 259 4.57 -3.91 11.76
CA HIS A 259 5.35 -3.32 10.68
C HIS A 259 6.80 -3.77 10.76
N HIS A 260 7.37 -4.11 9.59
CA HIS A 260 8.81 -4.29 9.46
C HIS A 260 9.50 -2.93 9.51
N LEU A 261 10.48 -2.77 10.41
CA LEU A 261 11.25 -1.55 10.56
C LEU A 261 12.70 -1.76 10.12
N THR A 262 13.20 -0.86 9.27
CA THR A 262 14.59 -0.85 8.82
C THR A 262 15.53 -0.53 9.98
N LYS A 263 16.71 -1.17 9.98
CA LYS A 263 17.78 -0.92 10.95
C LYS A 263 19.03 -0.39 10.26
N ASP A 264 19.80 0.44 10.97
CA ASP A 264 21.12 0.85 10.51
C ASP A 264 22.18 -0.24 10.74
N LYS A 265 23.44 0.03 10.34
CA LYS A 265 24.55 -0.93 10.42
C LYS A 265 24.92 -1.33 11.86
N GLU A 266 24.48 -0.57 12.86
CA GLU A 266 24.64 -0.88 14.28
C GLU A 266 23.39 -1.54 14.88
N GLY A 267 22.34 -1.77 14.09
CA GLY A 267 21.13 -2.47 14.52
C GLY A 267 20.05 -1.59 15.16
N ARG A 268 20.19 -0.25 15.09
CA ARG A 268 19.21 0.70 15.62
C ARG A 268 18.08 0.92 14.63
N TYR A 269 16.86 1.12 15.11
CA TYR A 269 15.69 1.35 14.24
C TYR A 269 15.79 2.72 13.57
N PHE A 270 15.79 2.73 12.24
CA PHE A 270 16.00 3.93 11.45
C PHE A 270 14.68 4.63 11.14
N VAL A 271 14.68 5.96 11.31
CA VAL A 271 13.58 6.86 10.95
C VAL A 271 14.15 7.92 10.03
N ASP A 272 13.61 7.99 8.80
CA ASP A 272 14.01 8.96 7.78
C ASP A 272 13.37 10.33 8.05
N ARG A 273 13.79 10.96 9.15
CA ARG A 273 13.30 12.25 9.61
C ARG A 273 14.43 13.05 10.25
N ASN A 274 14.33 14.38 10.27
CA ASN A 274 15.32 15.21 10.96
C ASN A 274 15.24 15.00 12.48
N GLY A 275 16.29 14.40 13.05
CA GLY A 275 16.35 14.09 14.48
C GLY A 275 16.60 15.28 15.42
N THR A 276 16.88 16.48 14.90
CA THR A 276 17.23 17.67 15.71
C THR A 276 16.22 17.94 16.83
N TYR A 277 14.93 17.78 16.55
CA TYR A 277 13.84 18.08 17.48
C TYR A 277 13.23 16.85 18.16
N PHE A 278 13.70 15.65 17.80
CA PHE A 278 13.11 14.40 18.29
C PHE A 278 13.31 14.19 19.79
N GLY A 279 14.35 14.79 20.38
CA GLY A 279 14.55 14.82 21.83
C GLY A 279 13.34 15.39 22.58
N TYR A 280 12.80 16.53 22.13
CA TYR A 280 11.62 17.15 22.73
C TYR A 280 10.35 16.29 22.59
N ILE A 281 10.21 15.56 21.47
CA ILE A 281 9.14 14.58 21.30
C ILE A 281 9.27 13.48 22.36
N LEU A 282 10.48 12.94 22.58
CA LEU A 282 10.70 11.93 23.61
C LEU A 282 10.45 12.44 25.03
N ASP A 283 10.86 13.67 25.33
CA ASP A 283 10.65 14.25 26.66
C ASP A 283 9.16 14.45 26.94
N PHE A 284 8.38 14.93 25.95
CA PHE A 284 6.92 14.94 26.05
C PHE A 284 6.34 13.53 26.28
N LEU A 285 6.81 12.52 25.54
CA LEU A 285 6.34 11.13 25.73
C LEU A 285 6.71 10.56 27.11
N ARG A 286 7.78 11.04 27.74
CA ARG A 286 8.27 10.58 29.06
C ARG A 286 7.55 11.26 30.21
N SER A 287 7.48 12.59 30.18
CA SER A 287 7.08 13.44 31.32
C SER A 287 6.00 14.47 30.98
N GLU A 288 5.52 14.52 29.74
CA GLU A 288 4.57 15.55 29.25
C GLU A 288 5.14 16.97 29.29
N ASP A 289 6.48 17.08 29.34
CA ASP A 289 7.17 18.35 29.28
C ASP A 289 6.96 19.00 27.92
N LEU A 290 6.53 20.27 27.94
CA LEU A 290 6.39 21.06 26.74
C LEU A 290 7.75 21.63 26.31
N PRO A 291 8.01 21.71 25.00
CA PRO A 291 9.24 22.31 24.51
C PRO A 291 9.29 23.82 24.78
N PRO A 292 10.49 24.43 24.66
CA PRO A 292 10.65 25.89 24.68
C PRO A 292 9.74 26.56 23.64
N ALA A 293 9.12 27.68 24.02
CA ALA A 293 8.12 28.39 23.20
C ALA A 293 8.66 28.80 21.82
N GLU A 294 9.96 29.13 21.75
CA GLU A 294 10.64 29.55 20.52
C GLU A 294 10.77 28.40 19.50
N LEU A 295 10.76 27.15 19.97
CA LEU A 295 10.89 25.96 19.14
C LEU A 295 9.53 25.30 18.83
N SER A 296 8.45 25.76 19.45
CA SER A 296 7.10 25.23 19.28
C SER A 296 6.67 25.09 17.81
N PRO A 297 6.95 26.02 16.88
CA PRO A 297 6.54 25.85 15.48
C PRO A 297 7.20 24.66 14.78
N GLU A 298 8.50 24.45 15.00
CA GLU A 298 9.23 23.33 14.38
C GLU A 298 8.83 22.01 15.03
N ILE A 299 8.67 22.00 16.35
CA ILE A 299 8.27 20.80 17.09
C ILE A 299 6.80 20.43 16.80
N PHE A 300 5.93 21.40 16.54
CA PHE A 300 4.57 21.16 16.08
C PHE A 300 4.53 20.42 14.73
N LYS A 301 5.44 20.75 13.80
CA LYS A 301 5.56 20.00 12.52
C LYS A 301 5.94 18.54 12.76
N GLU A 302 6.87 18.30 13.69
CA GLU A 302 7.30 16.94 14.05
C GLU A 302 6.20 16.18 14.82
N ALA A 303 5.54 16.82 15.79
CA ALA A 303 4.41 16.25 16.52
C ALA A 303 3.28 15.81 15.57
N ARG A 304 2.97 16.65 14.57
CA ARG A 304 2.00 16.32 13.53
C ARG A 304 2.45 15.16 12.65
N TYR A 305 3.74 15.10 12.28
CA TYR A 305 4.30 13.98 11.51
C TYR A 305 4.16 12.66 12.27
N PHE A 306 4.48 12.66 13.58
CA PHE A 306 4.35 11.47 14.42
C PHE A 306 2.92 11.18 14.91
N GLY A 307 1.92 11.97 14.50
CA GLY A 307 0.52 11.79 14.92
C GLY A 307 0.30 11.95 16.42
N LEU A 308 0.99 12.91 17.05
CA LEU A 308 0.85 13.22 18.48
C LEU A 308 -0.16 14.37 18.66
N ASP A 309 -1.44 14.05 18.51
CA ASP A 309 -2.53 15.04 18.54
C ASP A 309 -2.61 15.82 19.85
N GLU A 310 -2.33 15.16 20.99
CA GLU A 310 -2.32 15.80 22.30
C GLU A 310 -1.24 16.90 22.39
N LEU A 311 -0.02 16.60 21.94
CA LEU A 311 1.06 17.59 21.88
C LEU A 311 0.71 18.72 20.88
N CYS A 312 0.12 18.38 19.73
CA CYS A 312 -0.33 19.38 18.77
C CYS A 312 -1.37 20.34 19.38
N ASN A 313 -2.31 19.81 20.17
CA ASN A 313 -3.32 20.64 20.83
C ASN A 313 -2.69 21.57 21.87
N LEU A 314 -1.80 21.04 22.72
CA LEU A 314 -1.10 21.84 23.74
C LEU A 314 -0.23 22.93 23.10
N LEU A 315 0.49 22.61 22.02
CA LEU A 315 1.34 23.58 21.31
C LEU A 315 0.53 24.65 20.59
N ARG A 316 -0.70 24.36 20.16
CA ARG A 316 -1.59 25.34 19.49
C ARG A 316 -1.91 26.52 20.40
N ASP A 317 -1.90 26.32 21.71
CA ASP A 317 -2.18 27.35 22.71
C ASP A 317 -0.91 28.08 23.19
N VAL A 318 0.28 27.67 22.73
CA VAL A 318 1.55 28.35 23.03
C VAL A 318 1.82 29.44 21.99
N PRO A 319 2.06 30.71 22.38
CA PRO A 319 2.52 31.75 21.46
C PRO A 319 3.91 31.38 20.97
N PRO A 320 4.05 30.89 19.71
CA PRO A 320 3.65 31.59 18.48
C PRO A 320 2.43 31.05 17.71
N LEU A 321 1.96 29.83 18.02
CA LEU A 321 0.94 29.13 17.22
C LEU A 321 -0.49 29.62 17.48
N PHE A 322 -0.77 30.11 18.69
CA PHE A 322 -2.08 30.63 19.08
C PHE A 322 -2.50 31.88 18.28
N GLY A 323 -1.56 32.82 18.07
CA GLY A 323 -1.80 34.04 17.30
C GLY A 323 -1.96 33.78 15.80
N GLU A 324 -1.30 32.74 15.28
CA GLU A 324 -1.22 32.43 13.85
C GLU A 324 -2.39 31.58 13.33
N HIS A 325 -2.98 30.70 14.15
CA HIS A 325 -3.99 29.74 13.70
C HIS A 325 -5.45 30.10 14.00
N THR A 326 -5.76 30.79 15.11
CA THR A 326 -7.17 31.07 15.47
C THR A 326 -7.55 32.53 15.21
N GLY A 327 -6.78 33.50 15.69
CA GLY A 327 -7.10 34.93 15.49
C GLY A 327 -6.88 35.43 14.05
N ARG A 328 -5.76 35.06 13.43
CA ARG A 328 -5.40 35.48 12.07
C ARG A 328 -6.30 34.87 11.00
N GLN A 329 -6.60 33.56 11.07
CA GLN A 329 -7.44 32.89 10.08
C GLN A 329 -8.89 33.39 10.14
N GLU A 330 -9.45 33.59 11.34
CA GLU A 330 -10.78 34.19 11.48
C GLU A 330 -10.82 35.63 10.98
N PHE A 331 -9.74 36.38 11.16
CA PHE A 331 -9.61 37.74 10.61
C PHE A 331 -9.54 37.73 9.08
N ILE A 332 -8.68 36.90 8.49
CA ILE A 332 -8.54 36.75 7.04
C ILE A 332 -9.86 36.33 6.39
N ALA A 333 -10.59 35.39 6.99
CA ALA A 333 -11.87 34.92 6.49
C ALA A 333 -12.96 36.02 6.40
N ARG A 334 -12.81 37.13 7.14
CA ARG A 334 -13.72 38.28 7.12
C ARG A 334 -13.31 39.36 6.11
N LEU A 335 -12.16 39.23 5.46
CA LEU A 335 -11.67 40.19 4.47
C LEU A 335 -12.17 39.81 3.07
N PRO A 336 -12.81 40.75 2.34
CA PRO A 336 -13.23 40.52 0.97
C PRO A 336 -12.05 40.18 0.06
N GLU A 337 -12.19 39.12 -0.75
CA GLU A 337 -11.26 38.76 -1.83
C GLU A 337 -9.79 38.65 -1.39
N TYR A 338 -9.52 38.37 -0.10
CA TYR A 338 -8.16 38.43 0.45
C TYR A 338 -7.15 37.62 -0.39
N GLN A 339 -7.47 36.37 -0.72
CA GLN A 339 -6.58 35.50 -1.47
C GLN A 339 -6.33 36.02 -2.90
N GLU A 340 -7.38 36.49 -3.57
CA GLU A 340 -7.27 37.08 -4.92
C GLU A 340 -6.40 38.35 -4.90
N ASN A 341 -6.54 39.17 -3.86
CA ASN A 341 -5.76 40.38 -3.67
C ASN A 341 -4.28 40.09 -3.37
N VAL A 342 -3.97 39.03 -2.60
CA VAL A 342 -2.60 38.53 -2.44
C VAL A 342 -2.04 38.03 -3.78
N GLU A 343 -2.83 37.37 -4.60
CA GLU A 343 -2.41 36.92 -5.93
C GLU A 343 -2.14 38.07 -6.89
N LYS A 344 -3.01 39.09 -6.93
CA LYS A 344 -2.80 40.34 -7.70
C LYS A 344 -1.49 41.02 -7.29
N LEU A 345 -1.24 41.13 -5.98
CA LEU A 345 0.02 41.66 -5.43
C LEU A 345 1.23 40.89 -5.95
N VAL A 346 1.22 39.56 -5.86
CA VAL A 346 2.32 38.71 -6.33
C VAL A 346 2.51 38.81 -7.83
N GLN A 347 1.43 38.85 -8.61
CA GLN A 347 1.49 38.93 -10.06
C GLN A 347 2.15 40.25 -10.52
N THR A 348 1.71 41.38 -9.97
CA THR A 348 2.32 42.68 -10.26
C THR A 348 3.79 42.72 -9.84
N ALA A 349 4.14 42.14 -8.69
CA ALA A 349 5.52 42.06 -8.24
C ALA A 349 6.39 41.22 -9.19
N ARG A 350 5.87 40.11 -9.73
CA ARG A 350 6.58 39.25 -10.71
C ARG A 350 6.77 39.93 -12.05
N GLU A 351 5.73 40.56 -12.59
CA GLU A 351 5.81 41.32 -13.84
C GLU A 351 6.84 42.45 -13.76
N SER A 352 6.93 43.09 -12.58
CA SER A 352 7.90 44.14 -12.30
C SER A 352 9.32 43.63 -11.99
N ALA A 353 9.50 42.33 -11.72
CA ALA A 353 10.79 41.72 -11.38
C ALA A 353 11.68 41.44 -12.61
N VAL A 354 11.12 41.50 -13.82
CA VAL A 354 11.77 41.10 -15.08
C VAL A 354 13.08 41.88 -15.36
N ALA A 355 13.34 43.00 -14.68
CA ALA A 355 14.52 43.84 -14.90
C ALA A 355 15.31 44.24 -13.62
N ALA A 356 14.95 43.74 -12.42
CA ALA A 356 15.56 44.23 -11.17
C ALA A 356 15.63 43.16 -10.06
N ARG A 357 16.64 43.28 -9.18
CA ARG A 357 16.81 42.40 -7.99
C ARG A 357 15.70 42.57 -6.96
N GLU A 358 15.04 43.72 -7.01
CA GLU A 358 13.91 44.06 -6.18
C GLU A 358 12.76 44.54 -7.06
N SER A 359 11.54 44.16 -6.72
CA SER A 359 10.33 44.73 -7.33
C SER A 359 9.41 45.30 -6.27
N LYS A 360 8.64 46.32 -6.66
CA LYS A 360 7.78 47.09 -5.75
C LYS A 360 6.35 47.02 -6.22
N ALA A 361 5.44 46.76 -5.30
CA ALA A 361 4.00 46.73 -5.57
C ALA A 361 3.25 47.49 -4.48
N VAL A 362 2.28 48.31 -4.88
CA VAL A 362 1.53 49.17 -3.96
C VAL A 362 0.15 48.56 -3.72
N VAL A 363 -0.24 48.42 -2.46
CA VAL A 363 -1.58 47.95 -2.08
C VAL A 363 -2.36 49.08 -1.42
N CYS A 364 -3.68 49.06 -1.61
CA CYS A 364 -4.63 49.90 -0.91
C CYS A 364 -5.18 49.13 0.29
N VAL A 365 -5.27 49.77 1.45
CA VAL A 365 -5.78 49.20 2.69
C VAL A 365 -6.77 50.18 3.31
N TYR A 366 -7.96 49.71 3.70
CA TYR A 366 -8.92 50.56 4.39
C TYR A 366 -9.83 49.78 5.33
N LYS A 367 -9.98 50.33 6.54
CA LYS A 367 -10.90 49.87 7.58
C LYS A 367 -12.11 50.79 7.60
N ALA A 368 -13.30 50.27 7.40
CA ALA A 368 -14.53 51.07 7.33
C ALA A 368 -15.73 50.27 7.83
N ASP A 369 -16.67 50.96 8.48
CA ASP A 369 -18.00 50.43 8.73
C ASP A 369 -18.68 50.23 7.36
N SER A 370 -19.31 49.08 7.16
CA SER A 370 -19.70 48.43 5.89
C SER A 370 -20.58 49.21 4.89
N ASN A 371 -20.77 50.52 5.05
CA ASN A 371 -21.65 51.37 4.24
C ASN A 371 -20.92 52.37 3.32
N LEU A 372 -19.59 52.38 3.29
CA LEU A 372 -18.82 53.25 2.38
C LEU A 372 -18.28 52.43 1.21
N ASP A 373 -18.91 52.59 0.05
CA ASP A 373 -18.42 52.06 -1.23
C ASP A 373 -17.22 52.90 -1.71
N ALA A 374 -16.12 52.84 -0.94
CA ALA A 374 -14.97 53.73 -1.03
C ALA A 374 -14.22 53.66 -2.37
N ASP A 375 -14.46 52.61 -3.16
CA ASP A 375 -13.92 52.45 -4.52
C ASP A 375 -14.61 53.34 -5.56
N ASN A 376 -15.86 53.75 -5.31
CA ASN A 376 -16.64 54.55 -6.25
C ASN A 376 -16.75 56.05 -5.87
N LEU A 377 -16.17 56.48 -4.74
CA LEU A 377 -16.32 57.86 -4.27
C LEU A 377 -15.41 58.87 -4.98
N HIS A 378 -14.19 58.49 -5.36
CA HIS A 378 -13.25 59.32 -6.13
C HIS A 378 -12.02 58.49 -6.58
N THR A 379 -11.27 59.02 -7.55
CA THR A 379 -9.98 58.44 -7.96
C THR A 379 -8.87 58.86 -6.99
N CYS A 380 -8.28 57.89 -6.28
CA CYS A 380 -7.15 58.14 -5.38
C CYS A 380 -5.87 58.50 -6.16
N ARG A 381 -4.99 59.31 -5.54
CA ARG A 381 -3.74 59.80 -6.14
C ARG A 381 -2.71 58.71 -6.40
N TYR A 382 -2.71 57.65 -5.60
CA TYR A 382 -1.80 56.53 -5.74
C TYR A 382 -2.38 55.51 -6.71
N GLN A 383 -1.55 54.89 -7.52
CA GLN A 383 -1.91 53.65 -8.22
C GLN A 383 -1.60 52.46 -7.30
N TRP A 384 -2.48 51.47 -7.30
CA TRP A 384 -2.35 50.24 -6.50
C TRP A 384 -2.72 49.02 -7.34
N CYS A 385 -2.18 47.86 -6.97
CA CYS A 385 -2.44 46.59 -7.66
C CYS A 385 -3.52 45.73 -6.99
N ALA A 386 -3.73 45.92 -5.68
CA ALA A 386 -4.69 45.16 -4.88
C ALA A 386 -5.27 46.00 -3.75
N SER A 387 -6.53 45.73 -3.39
CA SER A 387 -7.25 46.41 -2.31
C SER A 387 -7.54 45.42 -1.18
N PHE A 388 -7.25 45.78 0.06
CA PHE A 388 -7.58 44.97 1.23
C PHE A 388 -8.51 45.77 2.14
N GLY A 389 -9.79 45.39 2.14
CA GLY A 389 -10.87 46.06 2.86
C GLY A 389 -12.17 46.13 2.04
N PRO A 390 -13.24 46.73 2.59
CA PRO A 390 -13.32 47.22 3.96
C PRO A 390 -13.43 46.08 4.97
N TRP A 391 -12.98 46.31 6.20
CA TRP A 391 -13.36 45.48 7.35
C TRP A 391 -13.70 46.34 8.56
N ASN A 392 -14.48 45.75 9.46
CA ASN A 392 -14.82 46.33 10.75
C ASN A 392 -14.68 45.27 11.86
N ALA A 393 -13.46 45.09 12.35
CA ALA A 393 -13.13 44.15 13.42
C ALA A 393 -12.00 44.71 14.29
N THR A 394 -11.72 44.10 15.45
CA THR A 394 -10.64 44.53 16.36
C THR A 394 -9.26 44.65 15.68
N PRO A 395 -8.82 43.68 14.82
CA PRO A 395 -7.53 43.78 14.13
C PRO A 395 -7.36 45.10 13.35
N GLY A 396 -6.17 45.69 13.50
CA GLY A 396 -5.74 46.91 12.85
C GLY A 396 -5.06 46.65 11.50
N ILE A 397 -4.56 47.73 10.91
CA ILE A 397 -3.86 47.68 9.61
C ILE A 397 -2.54 46.88 9.72
N ASN A 398 -1.83 47.00 10.84
CA ASN A 398 -0.58 46.25 11.04
C ASN A 398 -0.83 44.74 11.08
N ASP A 399 -1.90 44.29 11.75
CA ASP A 399 -2.27 42.87 11.80
C ASP A 399 -2.55 42.30 10.40
N LEU A 400 -3.14 43.12 9.52
CA LEU A 400 -3.33 42.77 8.11
C LEU A 400 -2.00 42.69 7.35
N LEU A 401 -1.14 43.70 7.48
CA LEU A 401 0.15 43.74 6.78
C LEU A 401 1.07 42.59 7.21
N ASP A 402 1.04 42.27 8.50
CA ASP A 402 1.76 41.12 9.06
C ASP A 402 1.17 39.82 8.53
N SER A 403 -0.17 39.72 8.43
CA SER A 403 -0.83 38.56 7.83
C SER A 403 -0.45 38.34 6.37
N ILE A 404 -0.43 39.41 5.56
CA ILE A 404 0.01 39.35 4.16
C ILE A 404 1.48 38.95 4.08
N THR A 405 2.32 39.50 4.96
CA THR A 405 3.76 39.19 5.01
C THR A 405 4.02 37.72 5.36
N VAL A 406 3.27 37.16 6.31
CA VAL A 406 3.33 35.73 6.66
C VAL A 406 2.94 34.87 5.45
N ASP A 407 1.83 35.16 4.76
CA ASP A 407 1.42 34.38 3.58
C ASP A 407 2.46 34.44 2.45
N LEU A 408 3.08 35.59 2.25
CA LEU A 408 4.13 35.76 1.24
C LEU A 408 5.40 34.98 1.62
N LYS A 409 5.79 34.97 2.91
CA LYS A 409 6.92 34.20 3.41
C LYS A 409 6.69 32.69 3.35
N ASP A 410 5.48 32.23 3.66
CA ASP A 410 5.08 30.82 3.50
C ASP A 410 5.19 30.37 2.04
N ARG A 411 4.88 31.28 1.10
CA ARG A 411 5.09 31.10 -0.34
C ARG A 411 6.53 31.33 -0.79
N ARG A 412 7.48 31.43 0.14
CA ARG A 412 8.93 31.57 -0.08
C ARG A 412 9.38 32.90 -0.70
N TYR A 413 8.57 33.96 -0.59
CA TYR A 413 8.99 35.30 -0.96
C TYR A 413 9.69 36.02 0.18
N ASN A 414 10.77 36.74 -0.13
CA ASN A 414 11.41 37.66 0.80
C ASN A 414 10.82 39.06 0.58
N VAL A 415 10.05 39.57 1.54
CA VAL A 415 9.30 40.81 1.41
C VAL A 415 9.43 41.71 2.64
N GLU A 416 9.49 43.02 2.37
CA GLU A 416 9.40 44.09 3.35
C GLU A 416 8.31 45.07 2.90
N TYR A 417 7.61 45.72 3.84
CA TYR A 417 6.61 46.74 3.51
C TYR A 417 6.92 48.07 4.18
N ALA A 418 6.54 49.17 3.52
CA ALA A 418 6.63 50.51 4.07
C ALA A 418 5.36 51.31 3.78
N ARG A 419 4.96 52.17 4.72
CA ARG A 419 3.83 53.09 4.53
C ARG A 419 4.18 54.11 3.43
N LYS A 420 3.37 54.16 2.38
CA LYS A 420 3.54 55.09 1.26
C LYS A 420 2.79 56.40 1.46
N GLY A 421 1.61 56.34 2.08
CA GLY A 421 0.81 57.51 2.40
C GLY A 421 -0.67 57.18 2.62
N GLU A 422 -1.51 58.20 2.74
CA GLU A 422 -2.96 58.09 2.85
C GLU A 422 -3.66 59.00 1.83
N CYS A 423 -4.93 58.71 1.54
CA CYS A 423 -5.72 59.56 0.67
C CYS A 423 -6.24 60.79 1.42
N GLY A 424 -5.77 61.98 1.03
CA GLY A 424 -6.15 63.25 1.64
C GLY A 424 -7.41 63.92 1.06
N ILE A 425 -8.21 63.21 0.25
CA ILE A 425 -9.41 63.77 -0.38
C ILE A 425 -10.57 63.79 0.62
N GLN A 426 -11.19 64.96 0.80
CA GLN A 426 -12.42 65.13 1.57
C GLN A 426 -13.64 64.72 0.74
N LEU A 427 -14.54 63.96 1.35
CA LEU A 427 -15.72 63.40 0.68
C LEU A 427 -16.93 64.33 0.87
N GLY A 428 -17.32 65.05 -0.19
CA GLY A 428 -18.53 65.89 -0.25
C GLY A 428 -18.38 67.32 0.31
N GLU A 429 -19.22 68.25 -0.16
CA GLU A 429 -19.16 69.69 0.19
C GLU A 429 -19.51 70.01 1.66
N LEU A 430 -20.04 69.04 2.42
CA LEU A 430 -20.55 69.24 3.79
C LEU A 430 -20.14 68.13 4.79
N SER A 431 -19.23 67.22 4.43
CA SER A 431 -18.82 66.14 5.32
C SER A 431 -17.33 66.24 5.70
N TRP A 432 -17.04 66.22 7.00
CA TRP A 432 -15.68 66.19 7.57
C TRP A 432 -15.00 64.82 7.40
N GLN A 433 -15.47 63.98 6.48
CA GLN A 433 -14.96 62.63 6.29
C GLN A 433 -13.89 62.62 5.19
N SER A 434 -12.65 62.35 5.59
CA SER A 434 -11.55 62.06 4.67
C SER A 434 -11.64 60.62 4.17
N CYS A 435 -11.14 60.38 2.96
CA CYS A 435 -10.99 59.03 2.44
C CYS A 435 -10.21 58.13 3.43
N PRO A 436 -10.74 56.95 3.81
CA PRO A 436 -10.07 56.07 4.78
C PRO A 436 -8.93 55.24 4.18
N LYS A 437 -8.62 55.40 2.88
CA LYS A 437 -7.64 54.60 2.16
C LYS A 437 -6.21 54.97 2.53
N GLN A 438 -5.45 53.96 2.91
CA GLN A 438 -4.02 54.03 3.16
C GLN A 438 -3.27 53.14 2.15
N PHE A 439 -2.05 53.53 1.80
CA PHE A 439 -1.26 52.88 0.77
C PHE A 439 0.06 52.39 1.35
N TYR A 440 0.39 51.14 1.04
CA TYR A 440 1.60 50.47 1.48
C TYR A 440 2.35 49.92 0.28
N GLU A 441 3.67 50.09 0.26
CA GLU A 441 4.56 49.55 -0.77
C GLU A 441 5.24 48.30 -0.23
N PHE A 442 5.02 47.17 -0.91
CA PHE A 442 5.72 45.92 -0.67
C PHE A 442 6.92 45.82 -1.62
N THR A 443 8.10 45.58 -1.06
CA THR A 443 9.36 45.37 -1.77
C THR A 443 9.71 43.88 -1.73
N PHE A 444 9.70 43.22 -2.87
CA PHE A 444 10.06 41.81 -3.05
C PHE A 444 11.53 41.70 -3.43
N LYS A 445 12.29 40.86 -2.73
CA LYS A 445 13.70 40.56 -3.01
C LYS A 445 13.80 39.18 -3.67
N TRP A 446 14.35 39.13 -4.88
CA TRP A 446 14.30 37.93 -5.73
C TRP A 446 15.58 37.08 -5.71
N TRP A 447 16.77 37.69 -5.52
CA TRP A 447 18.06 36.98 -5.40
C TRP A 447 19.20 37.78 -4.72
#